data_AF-A0A7C4VKB7-F1
#
_entry.id   AF-A0A7C4VKB7-F1
#
_cell.length_a   1.000
_cell.length_b   1.000
_cell.length_c   1.000
_cell.angle_alpha   90.00
_cell.angle_beta   90.00
_cell.angle_gamma   90.00
#
_symmetry.space_group_name_H-M   'P 1'
#
loop_
_entity.id
_entity.type
_entity.pdbx_description
1 polymer ?
#
loop_
_entity_poly.entity_id
_entity_poly.type
_entity_poly.pdbx_seq_one_letter_code
_entity_poly.pdbx_strand_id
1 'polypeptide(L)'
;MYIRNSNRYVVQGRERSVLLSTHKRIAEIIAKEIGLNLAQTDCLIKGSIKPDYWRDFPHHYGKERHIRKYIIEARMAYLEDNATEALFNLGVALHYIQDAWVMIPGWQMEHGWYEEEIDRAPLEVDLKKMVAVNLLNKLWRNSHFHILEDCKRQYFKIVKRLAEFERLFRRGFKGYDGDFIEEATLNIATLKRPSLGSPFHDFNFACRISLLVALSIFLPKTSRDLQNMLSQLRKEYKKEMIEAEKALAEKLIELQKRREKLKQKGGIINIFRKTICDINIWINKSRYEKQNHLLKVQNAYYKRAKLLAHRYENWYIVEIPELRIEEIAEYNRGNIQSIPK
;
A
#
# COMPACT_ATOMS: atom_id res chain seq x y z
N MET A 1 51.71 31.64 5.01
CA MET A 1 51.04 32.00 3.73
C MET A 1 50.55 30.70 3.10
N TYR A 2 49.30 30.33 3.35
CA TYR A 2 48.72 29.07 2.85
C TYR A 2 48.15 29.28 1.45
N ILE A 3 48.72 28.59 0.47
CA ILE A 3 48.18 28.52 -0.89
C ILE A 3 46.89 27.69 -0.83
N ARG A 4 45.73 28.36 -0.88
CA ARG A 4 44.43 27.72 -1.04
C ARG A 4 44.32 27.20 -2.48
N ASN A 5 44.37 25.88 -2.63
CA ASN A 5 44.08 25.17 -3.87
C ASN A 5 42.66 25.49 -4.37
N SER A 6 42.57 26.21 -5.48
CA SER A 6 41.35 26.62 -6.19
C SER A 6 40.80 25.55 -7.16
N ASN A 7 41.32 24.31 -7.15
CA ASN A 7 40.92 23.25 -8.07
C ASN A 7 39.63 22.47 -7.70
N ARG A 8 38.91 22.84 -6.63
CA ARG A 8 37.67 22.10 -6.24
C ARG A 8 36.43 22.44 -7.06
N TYR A 9 36.39 23.56 -7.79
CA TYR A 9 35.15 24.01 -8.45
C TYR A 9 34.94 23.48 -9.87
N VAL A 10 35.99 23.01 -10.56
CA VAL A 10 35.86 22.52 -11.95
C VAL A 10 35.41 21.06 -12.01
N VAL A 11 35.74 20.25 -11.00
CA VAL A 11 35.36 18.83 -10.93
C VAL A 11 33.84 18.66 -10.70
N GLN A 12 33.25 19.56 -9.93
CA GLN A 12 31.83 19.51 -9.53
C GLN A 12 30.83 19.68 -10.70
N GLY A 13 31.26 20.30 -11.80
CA GLY A 13 30.42 20.49 -12.99
C GLY A 13 30.32 19.25 -13.88
N ARG A 14 31.39 18.44 -13.95
CA ARG A 14 31.44 17.24 -14.79
C ARG A 14 30.79 16.03 -14.11
N GLU A 15 31.03 15.84 -12.81
CA GLU A 15 30.41 14.78 -12.00
C GLU A 15 28.88 14.89 -11.97
N ARG A 16 28.34 16.11 -11.80
CA ARG A 16 26.89 16.34 -11.88
C ARG A 16 26.29 15.92 -13.21
N SER A 17 27.00 16.08 -14.33
CA SER A 17 26.46 15.73 -15.65
C SER A 17 26.25 14.23 -15.83
N VAL A 18 27.04 13.40 -15.15
CA VAL A 18 27.04 11.93 -15.31
C VAL A 18 26.01 11.28 -14.38
N LEU A 19 25.90 11.75 -13.13
CA LEU A 19 24.83 11.32 -12.20
C LEU A 19 23.43 11.59 -12.76
N LEU A 20 23.22 12.82 -13.25
CA LEU A 20 21.98 13.21 -13.92
C LEU A 20 21.67 12.31 -15.12
N SER A 21 22.70 11.79 -15.80
CA SER A 21 22.56 10.86 -16.93
C SER A 21 22.08 9.48 -16.48
N THR A 22 22.68 8.91 -15.42
CA THR A 22 22.30 7.57 -14.95
C THR A 22 20.87 7.52 -14.40
N HIS A 23 20.50 8.49 -13.56
CA HIS A 23 19.13 8.55 -13.00
C HIS A 23 18.08 8.67 -14.11
N LYS A 24 18.35 9.55 -15.07
CA LYS A 24 17.51 9.72 -16.26
C LYS A 24 17.41 8.42 -17.07
N ARG A 25 18.53 7.75 -17.35
CA ARG A 25 18.56 6.49 -18.11
C ARG A 25 17.73 5.40 -17.44
N ILE A 26 17.85 5.23 -16.12
CA ILE A 26 17.03 4.25 -15.38
C ILE A 26 15.55 4.64 -15.42
N ALA A 27 15.23 5.93 -15.24
CA ALA A 27 13.85 6.41 -15.34
C ALA A 27 13.24 6.16 -16.73
N GLU A 28 13.98 6.36 -17.82
CA GLU A 28 13.55 6.06 -19.20
C GLU A 28 13.28 4.57 -19.41
N ILE A 29 14.16 3.69 -18.89
CA ILE A 29 13.96 2.24 -18.93
C ILE A 29 12.65 1.88 -18.22
N ILE A 30 12.44 2.40 -17.02
CA ILE A 30 11.24 2.11 -16.22
C ILE A 30 9.99 2.66 -16.90
N ALA A 31 10.04 3.89 -17.41
CA ALA A 31 8.95 4.52 -18.14
C ALA A 31 8.49 3.65 -19.32
N LYS A 32 9.45 3.12 -20.08
CA LYS A 32 9.18 2.20 -21.19
C LYS A 32 8.53 0.91 -20.70
N GLU A 33 9.08 0.28 -19.66
CA GLU A 33 8.57 -0.99 -19.12
C GLU A 33 7.15 -0.89 -18.56
N ILE A 34 6.79 0.25 -17.95
CA ILE A 34 5.44 0.48 -17.42
C ILE A 34 4.49 1.18 -18.42
N GLY A 35 4.95 1.42 -19.65
CA GLY A 35 4.13 1.93 -20.75
C GLY A 35 3.73 3.41 -20.63
N LEU A 36 4.59 4.26 -20.08
CA LEU A 36 4.32 5.70 -19.98
C LEU A 36 4.41 6.39 -21.35
N ASN A 37 3.58 7.42 -21.54
CA ASN A 37 3.73 8.34 -22.66
C ASN A 37 4.87 9.36 -22.41
N LEU A 38 5.17 10.21 -23.41
CA LEU A 38 6.27 11.18 -23.31
C LEU A 38 6.10 12.17 -22.16
N ALA A 39 4.91 12.75 -21.98
CA ALA A 39 4.67 13.73 -20.91
C ALA A 39 4.79 13.11 -19.50
N GLN A 40 4.33 11.87 -19.35
CA GLN A 40 4.47 11.09 -18.12
C GLN A 40 5.93 10.73 -17.85
N THR A 41 6.66 10.31 -18.90
CA THR A 41 8.10 10.01 -18.84
C THR A 41 8.88 11.24 -18.38
N ASP A 42 8.57 12.42 -18.91
CA ASP A 42 9.20 13.68 -18.49
C ASP A 42 8.96 13.98 -17.01
N CYS A 43 7.78 13.67 -16.46
CA CYS A 43 7.50 13.86 -15.04
C CYS A 43 8.34 12.93 -14.17
N LEU A 44 8.44 11.65 -14.55
CA LEU A 44 9.27 10.66 -13.87
C LEU A 44 10.75 11.07 -13.88
N ILE A 45 11.27 11.46 -15.05
CA ILE A 45 12.65 11.93 -15.21
C ILE A 45 12.90 13.16 -14.34
N LYS A 46 12.03 14.18 -14.42
CA LYS A 46 12.14 15.40 -13.59
C LYS A 46 12.23 15.06 -12.10
N GLY A 47 11.40 14.14 -11.61
CA GLY A 47 11.48 13.66 -10.23
C GLY A 47 12.81 12.98 -9.92
N SER A 48 13.29 12.10 -10.81
CA SER A 48 14.53 11.31 -10.60
C SER A 48 15.82 12.12 -10.56
N ILE A 49 15.82 13.33 -11.11
CA ILE A 49 17.00 14.21 -11.11
C ILE A 49 16.87 15.38 -10.13
N LYS A 50 15.67 15.63 -9.59
CA LYS A 50 15.42 16.81 -8.76
C LYS A 50 16.24 16.83 -7.45
N PRO A 51 16.43 15.71 -6.74
CA PRO A 51 17.15 15.72 -5.47
C PRO A 51 18.59 16.23 -5.56
N ASP A 52 19.28 16.02 -6.69
CA ASP A 52 20.62 16.60 -6.93
C ASP A 52 20.68 18.13 -6.84
N TYR A 53 19.53 18.79 -7.05
CA TYR A 53 19.41 20.24 -6.93
C TYR A 53 19.01 20.70 -5.53
N TRP A 54 18.50 19.82 -4.67
CA TRP A 54 18.08 20.15 -3.29
C TRP A 54 19.26 20.33 -2.34
N ARG A 55 20.45 19.86 -2.73
CA ARG A 55 21.69 19.96 -1.94
C ARG A 55 21.57 19.29 -0.57
N ASP A 56 20.74 18.27 -0.43
CA ASP A 56 20.50 17.53 0.82
C ASP A 56 21.55 16.41 1.05
N PHE A 57 22.82 16.70 0.78
CA PHE A 57 23.92 15.75 0.88
C PHE A 57 24.14 15.23 2.32
N PRO A 58 24.63 13.98 2.50
CA PRO A 58 24.94 12.98 1.46
C PRO A 58 23.69 12.22 0.98
N HIS A 59 23.63 11.86 -0.31
CA HIS A 59 22.46 11.14 -0.87
C HIS A 59 22.56 9.60 -0.74
N HIS A 60 23.78 9.04 -0.70
CA HIS A 60 23.99 7.59 -0.69
C HIS A 60 23.63 6.85 0.62
N TYR A 61 23.40 7.55 1.74
CA TYR A 61 23.19 6.93 3.05
C TYR A 61 22.11 7.64 3.87
N GLY A 62 21.37 6.88 4.68
CA GLY A 62 20.39 7.44 5.63
C GLY A 62 19.13 8.01 4.98
N LYS A 63 18.85 7.67 3.71
CA LYS A 63 17.71 8.16 2.93
C LYS A 63 16.49 7.24 2.97
N GLU A 64 16.49 6.20 3.81
CA GLU A 64 15.38 5.26 3.93
C GLU A 64 14.05 5.94 4.25
N ARG A 65 14.08 7.00 5.09
CA ARG A 65 12.88 7.80 5.38
C ARG A 65 12.36 8.55 4.16
N HIS A 66 13.25 9.06 3.31
CA HIS A 66 12.87 9.77 2.08
C HIS A 66 12.30 8.79 1.05
N ILE A 67 12.95 7.64 0.86
CA ILE A 67 12.45 6.55 0.00
C ILE A 67 11.02 6.17 0.41
N ARG A 68 10.80 5.90 1.71
CA ARG A 68 9.48 5.53 2.24
C ARG A 68 8.43 6.61 2.01
N LYS A 69 8.78 7.86 2.36
CA LYS A 69 7.89 9.02 2.19
C LYS A 69 7.42 9.13 0.73
N TYR A 70 8.35 9.20 -0.21
CA TYR A 70 8.03 9.46 -1.61
C TYR A 70 7.34 8.27 -2.31
N ILE A 71 7.56 7.02 -1.86
CA ILE A 71 6.77 5.87 -2.32
C ILE A 71 5.29 5.99 -1.91
N ILE A 72 5.04 6.35 -0.65
CA ILE A 72 3.68 6.52 -0.13
C ILE A 72 3.00 7.70 -0.85
N GLU A 73 3.68 8.84 -0.97
CA GLU A 73 3.16 10.01 -1.69
C GLU A 73 2.86 9.69 -3.17
N ALA A 74 3.74 8.92 -3.83
CA ALA A 74 3.49 8.47 -5.20
C ALA A 74 2.25 7.58 -5.32
N ARG A 75 2.07 6.61 -4.40
CA ARG A 75 0.88 5.75 -4.41
C ARG A 75 -0.39 6.53 -4.12
N MET A 76 -0.38 7.42 -3.13
CA MET A 76 -1.54 8.25 -2.78
C MET A 76 -1.96 9.14 -3.95
N ALA A 77 -1.01 9.86 -4.56
CA ALA A 77 -1.29 10.68 -5.75
C ALA A 77 -1.82 9.83 -6.93
N TYR A 78 -1.32 8.60 -7.10
CA TYR A 78 -1.85 7.69 -8.11
C TYR A 78 -3.30 7.30 -7.81
N LEU A 79 -3.64 6.96 -6.56
CA LEU A 79 -5.02 6.63 -6.16
C LEU A 79 -5.97 7.80 -6.44
N GLU A 80 -5.52 9.04 -6.25
CA GLU A 80 -6.26 10.29 -6.49
C GLU A 80 -6.33 10.73 -7.98
N ASP A 81 -5.88 9.90 -8.92
CA ASP A 81 -5.81 10.23 -10.36
C ASP A 81 -4.88 11.42 -10.70
N ASN A 82 -3.97 11.78 -9.79
CA ASN A 82 -2.95 12.81 -10.01
C ASN A 82 -1.66 12.19 -10.57
N ALA A 83 -1.69 11.83 -11.86
CA ALA A 83 -0.59 11.14 -12.53
C ALA A 83 0.73 11.92 -12.51
N THR A 84 0.68 13.25 -12.65
CA THR A 84 1.87 14.12 -12.66
C THR A 84 2.61 14.05 -11.32
N GLU A 85 1.89 14.23 -10.22
CA GLU A 85 2.44 14.19 -8.88
C GLU A 85 2.91 12.77 -8.52
N ALA A 86 2.15 11.74 -8.91
CA ALA A 86 2.50 10.35 -8.69
C ALA A 86 3.84 9.99 -9.34
N LEU A 87 4.04 10.38 -10.61
CA LEU A 87 5.26 10.10 -11.36
C LEU A 87 6.44 10.94 -10.87
N PHE A 88 6.21 12.19 -10.50
CA PHE A 88 7.25 13.04 -9.93
C PHE A 88 7.76 12.47 -8.59
N ASN A 89 6.86 12.15 -7.66
CA ASN A 89 7.23 11.56 -6.37
C ASN A 89 7.85 10.17 -6.53
N LEU A 90 7.36 9.35 -7.47
CA LEU A 90 8.01 8.10 -7.83
C LEU A 90 9.46 8.37 -8.26
N GLY A 91 9.68 9.31 -9.18
CA GLY A 91 11.01 9.68 -9.65
C GLY A 91 11.94 10.04 -8.48
N VAL A 92 11.47 10.87 -7.56
CA VAL A 92 12.25 11.23 -6.36
C VAL A 92 12.58 10.01 -5.49
N ALA A 93 11.63 9.10 -5.28
CA ALA A 93 11.91 7.86 -4.56
C ALA A 93 12.97 7.00 -5.28
N LEU A 94 12.86 6.90 -6.62
CA LEU A 94 13.79 6.12 -7.44
C LEU A 94 15.21 6.68 -7.39
N HIS A 95 15.37 8.01 -7.36
CA HIS A 95 16.67 8.66 -7.17
C HIS A 95 17.39 8.12 -5.91
N TYR A 96 16.74 8.22 -4.75
CA TYR A 96 17.34 7.78 -3.50
C TYR A 96 17.55 6.26 -3.43
N ILE A 97 16.69 5.47 -4.09
CA ILE A 97 16.94 4.03 -4.26
C ILE A 97 18.22 3.82 -5.04
N GLN A 98 18.40 4.48 -6.18
CA GLN A 98 19.58 4.31 -7.04
C GLN A 98 20.86 4.72 -6.31
N ASP A 99 20.84 5.83 -5.59
CA ASP A 99 22.00 6.30 -4.80
C ASP A 99 22.40 5.35 -3.67
N ALA A 100 21.43 4.68 -3.04
CA ALA A 100 21.68 3.67 -2.01
C ALA A 100 22.43 2.44 -2.58
N TRP A 101 22.47 2.28 -3.89
CA TRP A 101 23.16 1.19 -4.57
C TRP A 101 24.56 1.55 -5.08
N VAL A 102 24.94 2.83 -5.14
CA VAL A 102 26.28 3.25 -5.60
C VAL A 102 27.35 2.93 -4.55
N MET A 103 28.25 1.98 -4.84
CA MET A 103 29.27 1.50 -3.90
C MET A 103 30.19 2.60 -3.36
N ILE A 104 30.74 3.42 -4.27
CA ILE A 104 31.75 4.44 -3.95
C ILE A 104 31.05 5.74 -3.55
N PRO A 105 31.26 6.24 -2.32
CA PRO A 105 30.61 7.46 -1.87
C PRO A 105 31.24 8.71 -2.50
N GLY A 106 30.45 9.77 -2.64
CA GLY A 106 30.86 11.02 -3.30
C GLY A 106 32.03 11.81 -2.72
N TRP A 107 32.62 11.38 -1.61
CA TRP A 107 33.84 12.00 -1.07
C TRP A 107 35.14 11.29 -1.51
N GLN A 108 35.04 10.11 -2.14
CA GLN A 108 36.19 9.39 -2.69
C GLN A 108 36.57 9.94 -4.08
N MET A 109 37.87 9.98 -4.38
CA MET A 109 38.37 10.58 -5.63
C MET A 109 37.95 9.81 -6.87
N GLU A 110 37.72 8.50 -6.73
CA GLU A 110 37.33 7.58 -7.78
C GLU A 110 35.83 7.65 -8.11
N HIS A 111 35.05 8.40 -7.33
CA HIS A 111 33.60 8.45 -7.44
C HIS A 111 33.11 8.85 -8.84
N GLY A 112 33.59 9.97 -9.38
CA GLY A 112 33.16 10.42 -10.71
C GLY A 112 33.45 9.41 -11.82
N TRP A 113 34.62 8.75 -11.78
CA TRP A 113 34.93 7.67 -12.73
C TRP A 113 34.02 6.46 -12.54
N TYR A 114 33.74 6.08 -11.30
CA TYR A 114 32.87 4.94 -11.00
C TYR A 114 31.45 5.16 -11.51
N GLU A 115 30.93 6.39 -11.38
CA GLU A 115 29.61 6.78 -11.90
C GLU A 115 29.56 6.79 -13.43
N GLU A 116 30.65 7.22 -14.10
CA GLU A 116 30.75 7.09 -15.57
C GLU A 116 30.67 5.63 -16.02
N GLU A 117 31.26 4.70 -15.26
CA GLU A 117 31.18 3.27 -15.57
C GLU A 117 29.79 2.68 -15.24
N ILE A 118 29.05 3.23 -14.26
CA ILE A 118 27.65 2.87 -14.01
C ILE A 118 26.81 3.31 -15.21
N ASP A 119 26.99 4.55 -15.68
CA ASP A 119 26.24 5.12 -16.81
C ASP A 119 26.44 4.31 -18.10
N ARG A 120 27.64 3.74 -18.31
CA ARG A 120 27.96 2.87 -19.46
C ARG A 120 27.58 1.41 -19.26
N ALA A 121 27.21 0.98 -18.05
CA ALA A 121 26.95 -0.42 -17.76
C ALA A 121 25.79 -0.97 -18.62
N PRO A 122 25.93 -2.15 -19.24
CA PRO A 122 24.83 -2.75 -19.99
C PRO A 122 23.71 -3.20 -19.05
N LEU A 123 22.48 -3.22 -19.57
CA LEU A 123 21.34 -3.82 -18.88
C LEU A 123 21.40 -5.34 -19.04
N GLU A 124 21.33 -6.06 -17.94
CA GLU A 124 21.29 -7.53 -17.87
C GLU A 124 19.97 -7.96 -17.23
N VAL A 125 19.24 -8.82 -17.95
CA VAL A 125 17.92 -9.28 -17.52
C VAL A 125 18.06 -10.41 -16.50
N ASP A 126 19.09 -11.25 -16.63
CA ASP A 126 19.34 -12.37 -15.72
C ASP A 126 20.35 -11.98 -14.63
N LEU A 127 19.84 -11.37 -13.56
CA LEU A 127 20.66 -11.02 -12.38
C LEU A 127 21.35 -12.23 -11.75
N LYS A 128 20.78 -13.44 -11.86
CA LYS A 128 21.39 -14.65 -11.30
C LYS A 128 22.63 -15.02 -12.09
N LYS A 129 22.53 -15.01 -13.42
CA LYS A 129 23.68 -15.19 -14.32
C LYS A 129 24.71 -14.09 -14.11
N MET A 130 24.27 -12.83 -13.98
CA MET A 130 25.13 -11.67 -13.72
C MET A 130 26.02 -11.89 -12.49
N VAL A 131 25.43 -12.29 -11.36
CA VAL A 131 26.15 -12.55 -10.10
C VAL A 131 27.04 -13.80 -10.18
N ALA A 132 26.66 -14.79 -11.01
CA ALA A 132 27.45 -15.99 -11.23
C ALA A 132 28.69 -15.75 -12.09
N VAL A 133 28.62 -14.82 -13.05
CA VAL A 133 29.77 -14.37 -13.83
C VAL A 133 30.70 -13.61 -12.89
N ASN A 134 31.89 -14.16 -12.65
CA ASN A 134 32.90 -13.71 -11.67
C ASN A 134 33.54 -12.33 -12.01
N LEU A 135 32.74 -11.29 -12.26
CA LEU A 135 33.19 -9.90 -12.42
C LEU A 135 33.82 -9.38 -11.12
N LEU A 136 33.28 -9.79 -9.96
CA LEU A 136 33.87 -9.45 -8.66
C LEU A 136 35.29 -10.06 -8.52
N ASN A 137 35.52 -11.29 -9.01
CA ASN A 137 36.85 -11.91 -8.93
C ASN A 137 37.89 -11.22 -9.82
N LYS A 138 37.49 -10.51 -10.89
CA LYS A 138 38.43 -9.75 -11.74
C LYS A 138 38.93 -8.49 -11.05
N LEU A 139 38.07 -7.81 -10.29
CA LEU A 139 38.40 -6.57 -9.60
C LEU A 139 39.18 -6.80 -8.29
N TRP A 140 38.98 -7.95 -7.63
CA TRP A 140 39.50 -8.20 -6.28
C TRP A 140 40.46 -9.40 -6.20
N ARG A 141 41.27 -9.62 -7.24
CA ARG A 141 42.02 -10.88 -7.50
C ARG A 141 42.90 -11.44 -6.38
N ASN A 142 43.35 -10.64 -5.40
CA ASN A 142 44.50 -11.03 -4.57
C ASN A 142 44.36 -10.92 -3.03
N SER A 143 43.18 -10.68 -2.43
CA SER A 143 43.22 -10.48 -0.96
C SER A 143 42.03 -10.86 -0.08
N HIS A 144 40.84 -11.23 -0.57
CA HIS A 144 39.72 -11.50 0.36
C HIS A 144 38.68 -12.51 -0.15
N PHE A 145 39.09 -13.76 -0.39
CA PHE A 145 38.19 -14.82 -0.89
C PHE A 145 36.91 -14.98 -0.05
N HIS A 146 37.01 -14.94 1.29
CA HIS A 146 35.84 -15.07 2.17
C HIS A 146 34.85 -13.91 2.03
N ILE A 147 35.33 -12.67 1.98
CA ILE A 147 34.48 -11.46 1.80
C ILE A 147 33.76 -11.52 0.46
N LEU A 148 34.44 -12.00 -0.58
CA LEU A 148 33.89 -12.16 -1.92
C LEU A 148 32.73 -13.17 -1.94
N GLU A 149 32.93 -14.35 -1.34
CA GLU A 149 31.90 -15.37 -1.23
C GLU A 149 30.73 -14.93 -0.34
N ASP A 150 30.98 -14.14 0.71
CA ASP A 150 29.92 -13.52 1.51
C ASP A 150 29.10 -12.51 0.69
N CYS A 151 29.75 -11.64 -0.09
CA CYS A 151 29.06 -10.67 -0.95
C CYS A 151 28.22 -11.38 -2.02
N LYS A 152 28.79 -12.41 -2.66
CA LYS A 152 28.09 -13.24 -3.65
C LYS A 152 26.85 -13.91 -3.05
N ARG A 153 26.95 -14.49 -1.84
CA ARG A 153 25.81 -15.06 -1.11
C ARG A 153 24.73 -14.00 -0.82
N GLN A 154 25.14 -12.79 -0.42
CA GLN A 154 24.21 -11.69 -0.20
C GLN A 154 23.49 -11.27 -1.48
N TYR A 155 24.20 -11.13 -2.61
CA TYR A 155 23.58 -10.86 -3.90
C TYR A 155 22.56 -11.93 -4.29
N PHE A 156 22.89 -13.22 -4.18
CA PHE A 156 21.92 -14.28 -4.47
C PHE A 156 20.70 -14.25 -3.54
N LYS A 157 20.88 -13.90 -2.26
CA LYS A 157 19.76 -13.68 -1.33
C LYS A 157 18.87 -12.54 -1.80
N ILE A 158 19.44 -11.44 -2.29
CA ILE A 158 18.69 -10.31 -2.85
C ILE A 158 17.95 -10.75 -4.12
N VAL A 159 18.60 -11.42 -5.07
CA VAL A 159 17.96 -11.95 -6.29
C VAL A 159 16.77 -12.84 -5.95
N LYS A 160 16.89 -13.73 -4.96
CA LYS A 160 15.79 -14.57 -4.48
C LYS A 160 14.62 -13.72 -3.95
N ARG A 161 14.91 -12.69 -3.14
CA ARG A 161 13.87 -11.78 -2.61
C ARG A 161 13.17 -11.00 -3.72
N LEU A 162 13.90 -10.50 -4.72
CA LEU A 162 13.32 -9.79 -5.87
C LEU A 162 12.41 -10.71 -6.69
N ALA A 163 12.83 -11.95 -6.95
CA ALA A 163 12.02 -12.94 -7.66
C ALA A 163 10.75 -13.32 -6.89
N GLU A 164 10.85 -13.44 -5.56
CA GLU A 164 9.71 -13.73 -4.70
C GLU A 164 8.70 -12.57 -4.69
N PHE A 165 9.17 -11.33 -4.60
CA PHE A 165 8.32 -10.14 -4.70
C PHE A 165 7.66 -10.02 -6.08
N GLU A 166 8.42 -10.24 -7.15
CA GLU A 166 7.87 -10.24 -8.52
C GLU A 166 6.77 -11.29 -8.67
N ARG A 167 6.94 -12.48 -8.09
CA ARG A 167 5.90 -13.52 -8.10
C ARG A 167 4.64 -13.08 -7.34
N LEU A 168 4.78 -12.36 -6.23
CA LEU A 168 3.63 -11.78 -5.51
C LEU A 168 2.93 -10.72 -6.37
N PHE A 169 3.70 -9.82 -6.97
CA PHE A 169 3.21 -8.79 -7.88
C PHE A 169 2.46 -9.38 -9.09
N ARG A 170 3.01 -10.38 -9.77
CA ARG A 170 2.37 -11.05 -10.91
C ARG A 170 1.05 -11.74 -10.54
N ARG A 171 0.87 -12.10 -9.27
CA ARG A 171 -0.39 -12.63 -8.73
C ARG A 171 -1.35 -11.53 -8.26
N GLY A 172 -1.02 -10.26 -8.48
CA GLY A 172 -1.76 -9.10 -8.00
C GLY A 172 -1.86 -9.04 -6.49
N PHE A 173 -0.89 -9.63 -5.76
CA PHE A 173 -0.92 -9.79 -4.31
C PHE A 173 -2.21 -10.42 -3.76
N LYS A 174 -2.83 -11.33 -4.54
CA LYS A 174 -4.04 -12.04 -4.11
C LYS A 174 -3.87 -12.69 -2.74
N GLY A 175 -4.81 -12.42 -1.84
CA GLY A 175 -4.84 -12.91 -0.45
C GLY A 175 -4.09 -12.05 0.56
N TYR A 176 -3.53 -10.91 0.15
CA TYR A 176 -2.83 -9.98 1.03
C TYR A 176 -3.58 -8.64 1.13
N ASP A 177 -3.45 -7.98 2.28
CA ASP A 177 -4.00 -6.64 2.53
C ASP A 177 -3.05 -5.53 2.08
N GLY A 178 -3.56 -4.29 2.07
CA GLY A 178 -2.78 -3.12 1.64
C GLY A 178 -1.56 -2.88 2.53
N ASP A 179 -1.68 -3.05 3.85
CA ASP A 179 -0.56 -2.93 4.80
C ASP A 179 0.61 -3.85 4.41
N PHE A 180 0.32 -5.12 4.10
CA PHE A 180 1.34 -6.06 3.66
C PHE A 180 2.02 -5.62 2.37
N ILE A 181 1.24 -5.15 1.39
CA ILE A 181 1.78 -4.75 0.08
C ILE A 181 2.64 -3.50 0.21
N GLU A 182 2.19 -2.53 1.01
CA GLU A 182 2.97 -1.35 1.37
C GLU A 182 4.30 -1.79 2.00
N GLU A 183 4.25 -2.61 3.06
CA GLU A 183 5.45 -3.05 3.77
C GLU A 183 6.39 -3.85 2.86
N ALA A 184 5.87 -4.76 2.05
CA ALA A 184 6.64 -5.53 1.09
C ALA A 184 7.32 -4.62 0.06
N THR A 185 6.62 -3.61 -0.46
CA THR A 185 7.17 -2.64 -1.41
C THR A 185 8.28 -1.81 -0.76
N LEU A 186 8.05 -1.30 0.44
CA LEU A 186 9.04 -0.54 1.20
C LEU A 186 10.27 -1.38 1.54
N ASN A 187 10.08 -2.66 1.88
CA ASN A 187 11.16 -3.59 2.18
C ASN A 187 12.03 -3.92 0.96
N ILE A 188 11.45 -3.93 -0.25
CA ILE A 188 12.21 -4.04 -1.51
C ILE A 188 12.95 -2.73 -1.81
N ALA A 189 12.28 -1.59 -1.66
CA ALA A 189 12.87 -0.28 -1.92
C ALA A 189 14.07 0.04 -1.02
N THR A 190 14.08 -0.45 0.23
CA THR A 190 15.17 -0.22 1.19
C THR A 190 16.13 -1.41 1.33
N LEU A 191 16.23 -2.26 0.30
CA LEU A 191 17.25 -3.32 0.29
C LEU A 191 18.65 -2.72 0.34
N LYS A 192 19.48 -3.23 1.25
CA LYS A 192 20.89 -2.83 1.35
C LYS A 192 21.73 -3.63 0.37
N ARG A 193 22.60 -2.93 -0.36
CA ARG A 193 23.62 -3.56 -1.20
C ARG A 193 24.65 -4.33 -0.35
N PRO A 194 25.30 -5.37 -0.89
CA PRO A 194 26.49 -5.97 -0.30
C PRO A 194 27.67 -4.98 -0.20
N SER A 195 28.67 -5.29 0.62
CA SER A 195 29.82 -4.41 0.85
C SER A 195 30.75 -4.25 -0.35
N LEU A 196 30.81 -5.27 -1.22
CA LEU A 196 31.52 -5.22 -2.49
C LEU A 196 30.53 -5.22 -3.65
N GLY A 197 30.83 -4.42 -4.67
CA GLY A 197 30.06 -4.30 -5.89
C GLY A 197 30.95 -3.99 -7.08
N SER A 198 30.29 -3.70 -8.19
CA SER A 198 30.91 -3.11 -9.37
C SER A 198 29.87 -2.23 -10.05
N PRO A 199 30.28 -1.31 -10.94
CA PRO A 199 29.33 -0.44 -11.63
C PRO A 199 28.19 -1.21 -12.31
N PHE A 200 28.54 -2.36 -12.91
CA PHE A 200 27.56 -3.28 -13.51
C PHE A 200 26.56 -3.90 -12.52
N HIS A 201 26.96 -4.23 -11.28
CA HIS A 201 26.02 -4.71 -10.26
C HIS A 201 25.11 -3.57 -9.80
N ASP A 202 25.70 -2.42 -9.46
CA ASP A 202 25.00 -1.28 -8.90
C ASP A 202 23.91 -0.79 -9.88
N PHE A 203 24.25 -0.63 -11.16
CA PHE A 203 23.30 -0.27 -12.22
C PHE A 203 22.11 -1.24 -12.31
N ASN A 204 22.39 -2.54 -12.44
CA ASN A 204 21.36 -3.54 -12.71
C ASN A 204 20.45 -3.80 -11.50
N PHE A 205 20.99 -3.81 -10.29
CA PHE A 205 20.16 -3.95 -9.08
C PHE A 205 19.35 -2.68 -8.80
N ALA A 206 19.93 -1.50 -8.95
CA ALA A 206 19.20 -0.23 -8.83
C ALA A 206 18.02 -0.20 -9.82
N CYS A 207 18.28 -0.48 -11.11
CA CYS A 207 17.26 -0.53 -12.14
C CYS A 207 16.16 -1.56 -11.82
N ARG A 208 16.53 -2.78 -11.42
CA ARG A 208 15.57 -3.85 -11.14
C ARG A 208 14.68 -3.54 -9.93
N ILE A 209 15.27 -3.01 -8.85
CA ILE A 209 14.52 -2.64 -7.64
C ILE A 209 13.59 -1.48 -7.95
N SER A 210 14.09 -0.44 -8.60
CA SER A 210 13.29 0.71 -9.02
C SER A 210 12.10 0.29 -9.89
N LEU A 211 12.30 -0.63 -10.85
CA LEU A 211 11.21 -1.17 -11.67
C LEU A 211 10.15 -1.91 -10.84
N LEU A 212 10.55 -2.80 -9.94
CA LEU A 212 9.61 -3.55 -9.10
C LEU A 212 8.81 -2.63 -8.16
N VAL A 213 9.45 -1.59 -7.63
CA VAL A 213 8.78 -0.56 -6.82
C VAL A 213 7.77 0.22 -7.66
N ALA A 214 8.16 0.68 -8.86
CA ALA A 214 7.26 1.38 -9.78
C ALA A 214 6.04 0.52 -10.15
N LEU A 215 6.26 -0.74 -10.51
CA LEU A 215 5.19 -1.69 -10.84
C LEU A 215 4.23 -1.89 -9.66
N SER A 216 4.74 -1.96 -8.42
CA SER A 216 3.89 -2.07 -7.23
C SER A 216 3.05 -0.81 -7.00
N ILE A 217 3.63 0.38 -7.16
CA ILE A 217 2.94 1.67 -7.02
C ILE A 217 1.84 1.83 -8.07
N PHE A 218 1.98 1.27 -9.27
CA PHE A 218 0.98 1.31 -10.34
C PHE A 218 0.07 0.08 -10.40
N LEU A 219 0.00 -0.71 -9.33
CA LEU A 219 -1.01 -1.77 -9.20
C LEU A 219 -2.44 -1.22 -9.39
N PRO A 220 -3.42 -2.07 -9.75
CA PRO A 220 -4.83 -1.66 -9.81
C PRO A 220 -5.26 -0.90 -8.55
N LYS A 221 -6.09 0.13 -8.73
CA LYS A 221 -6.56 0.97 -7.62
C LYS A 221 -7.56 0.26 -6.71
N THR A 222 -8.17 -0.83 -7.18
CA THR A 222 -9.17 -1.58 -6.41
C THR A 222 -8.66 -2.98 -6.06
N SER A 223 -9.06 -3.48 -4.88
CA SER A 223 -8.76 -4.84 -4.45
C SER A 223 -10.00 -5.72 -4.56
N ARG A 224 -9.96 -6.73 -5.44
CA ARG A 224 -11.04 -7.70 -5.58
C ARG A 224 -11.29 -8.48 -4.29
N ASP A 225 -10.23 -8.81 -3.57
CA ASP A 225 -10.34 -9.56 -2.31
C ASP A 225 -11.02 -8.71 -1.23
N LEU A 226 -10.66 -7.42 -1.11
CA LEU A 226 -11.37 -6.50 -0.22
C LEU A 226 -12.85 -6.37 -0.58
N GLN A 227 -13.16 -6.18 -1.87
CA GLN A 227 -14.54 -6.06 -2.34
C GLN A 227 -15.38 -7.31 -2.03
N ASN A 228 -14.78 -8.49 -2.18
CA ASN A 228 -15.43 -9.75 -1.79
C ASN A 228 -15.67 -9.82 -0.28
N MET A 229 -14.68 -9.46 0.54
CA MET A 229 -14.82 -9.47 2.00
C MET A 229 -15.88 -8.48 2.49
N LEU A 230 -15.88 -7.25 1.97
CA LEU A 230 -16.89 -6.23 2.30
C LEU A 230 -18.29 -6.65 1.86
N SER A 231 -18.41 -7.28 0.68
CA SER A 231 -19.68 -7.82 0.19
C SER A 231 -20.19 -8.96 1.07
N GLN A 232 -19.30 -9.86 1.49
CA GLN A 232 -19.65 -10.96 2.38
C GLN A 232 -20.08 -10.43 3.77
N LEU A 233 -19.33 -9.47 4.31
CA LEU A 233 -19.67 -8.80 5.56
C LEU A 233 -21.04 -8.13 5.48
N ARG A 234 -21.34 -7.43 4.37
CA ARG A 234 -22.67 -6.83 4.15
C ARG A 234 -23.78 -7.88 4.16
N LYS A 235 -23.58 -9.04 3.52
CA LYS A 235 -24.56 -10.14 3.51
C LYS A 235 -24.83 -10.68 4.91
N GLU A 236 -23.77 -10.85 5.72
CA GLU A 236 -23.89 -11.31 7.11
C GLU A 236 -24.72 -10.34 7.96
N TYR A 237 -24.37 -9.05 7.93
CA TYR A 237 -25.10 -8.04 8.69
C TYR A 237 -26.52 -7.80 8.17
N LYS A 238 -26.76 -7.97 6.86
CA LYS A 238 -28.12 -7.96 6.31
C LYS A 238 -28.98 -9.07 6.92
N LYS A 239 -28.42 -10.27 7.10
CA LYS A 239 -29.11 -11.38 7.78
C LYS A 239 -29.38 -11.04 9.25
N GLU A 240 -28.38 -10.50 9.97
CA GLU A 240 -28.56 -10.05 11.36
C GLU A 240 -29.65 -8.98 11.50
N MET A 241 -29.77 -8.06 10.54
CA MET A 241 -30.86 -7.07 10.52
C MET A 241 -32.24 -7.71 10.37
N ILE A 242 -32.38 -8.70 9.47
CA ILE A 242 -33.63 -9.45 9.29
C ILE A 242 -34.01 -10.18 10.58
N GLU A 243 -33.04 -10.83 11.24
CA GLU A 243 -33.24 -11.54 12.50
C GLU A 243 -33.62 -10.58 13.64
N ALA A 244 -32.96 -9.42 13.74
CA ALA A 244 -33.27 -8.39 14.73
C ALA A 244 -34.68 -7.82 14.54
N GLU A 245 -35.09 -7.59 13.30
CA GLU A 245 -36.44 -7.13 12.95
C GLU A 245 -37.49 -8.15 13.36
N LYS A 246 -37.29 -9.42 12.98
CA LYS A 246 -38.17 -10.54 13.33
C LYS A 246 -38.29 -10.69 14.85
N ALA A 247 -37.18 -10.67 15.58
CA ALA A 247 -37.18 -10.83 17.04
C ALA A 247 -37.96 -9.71 17.75
N LEU A 248 -37.86 -8.46 17.29
CA LEU A 248 -38.61 -7.36 17.88
C LEU A 248 -40.11 -7.44 17.54
N ALA A 249 -40.46 -7.84 16.31
CA ALA A 249 -41.84 -8.05 15.90
C ALA A 249 -42.51 -9.19 16.69
N GLU A 250 -41.85 -10.34 16.84
CA GLU A 250 -42.34 -11.46 17.65
C GLU A 250 -42.55 -11.06 19.11
N LYS A 251 -41.62 -10.30 19.69
CA LYS A 251 -41.74 -9.75 21.04
C LYS A 251 -42.94 -8.82 21.19
N LEU A 252 -43.23 -7.99 20.20
CA LEU A 252 -44.42 -7.13 20.21
C LEU A 252 -45.71 -7.96 20.18
N ILE A 253 -45.77 -9.00 19.33
CA ILE A 253 -46.91 -9.92 19.25
C ILE A 253 -47.11 -10.67 20.59
N GLU A 254 -46.03 -11.14 21.21
CA GLU A 254 -46.08 -11.81 22.51
C GLU A 254 -46.62 -10.88 23.61
N LEU A 255 -46.12 -9.64 23.67
CA LEU A 255 -46.58 -8.63 24.62
C LEU A 255 -48.07 -8.29 24.40
N GLN A 256 -48.54 -8.21 23.16
CA GLN A 256 -49.96 -8.02 22.84
C GLN A 256 -50.80 -9.21 23.32
N LYS A 257 -50.40 -10.46 23.03
CA LYS A 257 -51.08 -11.66 23.53
C LYS A 257 -51.14 -11.69 25.06
N ARG A 258 -50.05 -11.30 25.73
CA ARG A 258 -49.97 -11.21 27.21
C ARG A 258 -50.92 -10.15 27.76
N ARG A 259 -51.02 -9.00 27.10
CA ARG A 259 -51.96 -7.92 27.46
C ARG A 259 -53.41 -8.40 27.41
N GLU A 260 -53.81 -9.11 26.35
CA GLU A 260 -55.17 -9.65 26.21
C GLU A 260 -55.50 -10.70 27.28
N LYS A 261 -54.57 -11.62 27.56
CA LYS A 261 -54.74 -12.59 28.66
C LYS A 261 -54.92 -11.92 30.02
N LEU A 262 -54.21 -10.82 30.28
CA LEU A 262 -54.36 -10.07 31.54
C LEU A 262 -55.70 -9.35 31.64
N LYS A 263 -56.26 -8.87 30.52
CA LYS A 263 -57.61 -8.27 30.48
C LYS A 263 -58.68 -9.30 30.84
N GLN A 264 -58.59 -10.53 30.32
CA GLN A 264 -59.58 -11.58 30.57
C GLN A 264 -59.64 -12.04 32.03
N LYS A 265 -58.50 -12.05 32.74
CA LYS A 265 -58.42 -12.58 34.11
C LYS A 265 -59.01 -11.65 35.19
N GLY A 266 -59.13 -10.35 34.95
CA GLY A 266 -59.65 -9.37 35.92
C GLY A 266 -58.82 -9.24 37.22
N GLY A 267 -59.22 -8.35 38.13
CA GLY A 267 -58.62 -8.21 39.48
C GLY A 267 -57.46 -7.22 39.63
N ILE A 268 -57.29 -6.67 40.84
CA ILE A 268 -56.37 -5.54 41.15
C ILE A 268 -54.91 -5.84 40.80
N ILE A 269 -54.41 -7.04 41.12
CA ILE A 269 -53.01 -7.43 40.80
C ILE A 269 -52.78 -7.50 39.28
N ASN A 270 -53.78 -7.93 38.52
CA ASN A 270 -53.68 -8.00 37.06
C ASN A 270 -53.76 -6.61 36.41
N ILE A 271 -54.40 -5.62 37.06
CA ILE A 271 -54.36 -4.22 36.63
C ILE A 271 -52.92 -3.69 36.67
N PHE A 272 -52.21 -3.88 37.79
CA PHE A 272 -50.80 -3.47 37.90
C PHE A 272 -49.90 -4.17 36.86
N ARG A 273 -50.05 -5.49 36.69
CA ARG A 273 -49.30 -6.25 35.67
C ARG A 273 -49.59 -5.78 34.25
N LYS A 274 -50.84 -5.39 33.97
CA LYS A 274 -51.25 -4.82 32.67
C LYS A 274 -50.56 -3.48 32.43
N THR A 275 -50.51 -2.58 33.41
CA THR A 275 -49.81 -1.30 33.29
C THR A 275 -48.32 -1.49 32.95
N ILE A 276 -47.63 -2.42 33.63
CA ILE A 276 -46.24 -2.77 33.31
C ILE A 276 -46.12 -3.33 31.88
N CYS A 277 -47.09 -4.14 31.43
CA CYS A 277 -47.10 -4.67 30.07
C CYS A 277 -47.31 -3.56 29.03
N ASP A 278 -48.20 -2.61 29.30
CA ASP A 278 -48.49 -1.46 28.42
C ASP A 278 -47.24 -0.56 28.27
N ILE A 279 -46.51 -0.31 29.37
CA ILE A 279 -45.22 0.39 29.34
C ILE A 279 -44.21 -0.35 28.45
N ASN A 280 -44.09 -1.67 28.61
CA ASN A 280 -43.18 -2.48 27.78
C ASN A 280 -43.58 -2.46 26.30
N ILE A 281 -44.87 -2.53 25.98
CA ILE A 281 -45.35 -2.40 24.59
C ILE A 281 -44.97 -1.03 24.05
N TRP A 282 -45.20 0.05 24.80
CA TRP A 282 -44.84 1.41 24.38
C TRP A 282 -43.33 1.54 24.10
N ILE A 283 -42.47 1.04 24.99
CA ILE A 283 -41.01 1.05 24.79
C ILE A 283 -40.61 0.28 23.52
N ASN A 284 -41.12 -0.95 23.33
CA ASN A 284 -40.73 -1.77 22.19
C ASN A 284 -41.33 -1.22 20.88
N LYS A 285 -42.54 -0.66 20.90
CA LYS A 285 -43.17 0.01 19.76
C LYS A 285 -42.39 1.26 19.35
N SER A 286 -42.00 2.09 20.32
CA SER A 286 -41.13 3.25 20.10
C SER A 286 -39.77 2.84 19.52
N ARG A 287 -39.16 1.75 20.03
CA ARG A 287 -37.92 1.20 19.46
C ARG A 287 -38.09 0.71 18.03
N TYR A 288 -39.22 0.08 17.72
CA TYR A 288 -39.57 -0.42 16.40
C TYR A 288 -39.80 0.73 15.40
N GLU A 289 -40.62 1.71 15.78
CA GLU A 289 -40.92 2.90 14.98
C GLU A 289 -39.66 3.72 14.69
N LYS A 290 -38.77 3.86 15.68
CA LYS A 290 -37.47 4.53 15.52
C LYS A 290 -36.40 3.66 14.87
N GLN A 291 -36.69 2.39 14.60
CA GLN A 291 -35.74 1.41 14.04
C GLN A 291 -34.42 1.31 14.82
N ASN A 292 -34.45 1.56 16.14
CA ASN A 292 -33.24 1.65 16.98
C ASN A 292 -32.45 0.34 17.00
N HIS A 293 -33.13 -0.80 16.89
CA HIS A 293 -32.49 -2.13 16.81
C HIS A 293 -31.77 -2.32 15.48
N LEU A 294 -32.32 -1.84 14.36
CA LEU A 294 -31.68 -1.92 13.04
C LEU A 294 -30.49 -0.96 12.94
N LEU A 295 -30.64 0.26 13.43
CA LEU A 295 -29.54 1.23 13.54
C LEU A 295 -28.37 0.66 14.35
N LYS A 296 -28.63 -0.11 15.41
CA LYS A 296 -27.58 -0.78 16.18
C LYS A 296 -26.79 -1.79 15.33
N VAL A 297 -27.46 -2.60 14.52
CA VAL A 297 -26.81 -3.58 13.64
C VAL A 297 -26.06 -2.87 12.51
N GLN A 298 -26.65 -1.85 11.90
CA GLN A 298 -26.02 -1.02 10.87
C GLN A 298 -24.75 -0.32 11.38
N ASN A 299 -24.78 0.25 12.58
CA ASN A 299 -23.60 0.86 13.20
C ASN A 299 -22.49 -0.17 13.47
N ALA A 300 -22.85 -1.38 13.91
CA ALA A 300 -21.90 -2.46 14.10
C ALA A 300 -21.26 -2.90 12.77
N TYR A 301 -22.05 -2.97 11.69
CA TYR A 301 -21.56 -3.21 10.33
C TYR A 301 -20.51 -2.18 9.92
N TYR A 302 -20.84 -0.88 9.97
CA TYR A 302 -19.92 0.17 9.53
C TYR A 302 -18.64 0.22 10.36
N LYS A 303 -18.72 -0.04 11.67
CA LYS A 303 -17.53 -0.14 12.53
C LYS A 303 -16.60 -1.26 12.05
N ARG A 304 -17.14 -2.44 11.76
CA ARG A 304 -16.35 -3.60 11.32
C ARG A 304 -15.84 -3.44 9.88
N ALA A 305 -16.67 -2.89 8.99
CA ALA A 305 -16.28 -2.58 7.62
C ALA A 305 -15.14 -1.55 7.57
N LYS A 306 -15.20 -0.49 8.40
CA LYS A 306 -14.13 0.51 8.52
C LYS A 306 -12.83 -0.09 9.04
N LEU A 307 -12.89 -0.98 10.04
CA LEU A 307 -11.69 -1.67 10.53
C LEU A 307 -11.04 -2.54 9.45
N LEU A 308 -11.86 -3.23 8.64
CA LEU A 308 -11.37 -4.02 7.52
C LEU A 308 -10.78 -3.13 6.41
N ALA A 309 -11.48 -2.06 6.06
CA ALA A 309 -11.10 -1.08 5.04
C ALA A 309 -9.77 -0.38 5.37
N HIS A 310 -9.55 -0.03 6.64
CA HIS A 310 -8.39 0.74 7.08
C HIS A 310 -7.06 0.13 6.64
N ARG A 311 -6.96 -1.20 6.67
CA ARG A 311 -5.76 -1.96 6.26
C ARG A 311 -5.47 -1.95 4.76
N TYR A 312 -6.30 -1.27 3.98
CA TYR A 312 -6.21 -1.17 2.54
C TYR A 312 -6.11 0.29 2.05
N GLU A 313 -6.39 1.28 2.91
CA GLU A 313 -6.56 2.69 2.52
C GLU A 313 -5.33 3.30 1.84
N ASN A 314 -4.12 2.93 2.28
CA ASN A 314 -2.88 3.46 1.70
C ASN A 314 -2.56 2.88 0.32
N TRP A 315 -3.12 1.72 -0.01
CA TRP A 315 -2.78 1.00 -1.25
C TRP A 315 -3.97 0.83 -2.18
N TYR A 316 -5.20 1.13 -1.79
CA TYR A 316 -6.39 0.94 -2.63
C TYR A 316 -7.44 2.02 -2.37
N ILE A 317 -8.23 2.31 -3.40
CA ILE A 317 -9.52 2.99 -3.25
C ILE A 317 -10.46 2.02 -2.55
N VAL A 318 -10.96 2.43 -1.39
CA VAL A 318 -11.87 1.64 -0.59
C VAL A 318 -13.27 2.23 -0.66
N GLU A 319 -14.21 1.44 -1.16
CA GLU A 319 -15.63 1.75 -1.17
C GLU A 319 -16.33 0.76 -0.23
N ILE A 320 -16.90 1.28 0.87
CA ILE A 320 -17.67 0.47 1.81
C ILE A 320 -19.12 0.35 1.27
N PRO A 321 -19.60 -0.86 0.96
CA PRO A 321 -20.97 -1.04 0.49
C PRO A 321 -22.01 -0.54 1.50
N GLU A 322 -23.04 0.14 1.02
CA GLU A 322 -24.08 0.65 1.90
C GLU A 322 -24.98 -0.48 2.43
N LEU A 323 -25.30 -0.45 3.72
CA LEU A 323 -26.27 -1.35 4.35
C LEU A 323 -27.54 -0.57 4.70
N ARG A 324 -28.54 -0.61 3.82
CA ARG A 324 -29.78 0.17 3.92
C ARG A 324 -30.83 -0.53 4.78
N ILE A 325 -31.48 0.22 5.66
CA ILE A 325 -32.54 -0.29 6.56
C ILE A 325 -33.83 -0.54 5.77
N GLU A 326 -34.06 0.25 4.73
CA GLU A 326 -35.23 0.23 3.85
C GLU A 326 -35.39 -1.13 3.16
N GLU A 327 -34.27 -1.76 2.79
CA GLU A 327 -34.24 -3.11 2.17
C GLU A 327 -34.85 -4.20 3.08
N ILE A 328 -34.88 -3.97 4.40
CA ILE A 328 -35.44 -4.92 5.38
C ILE A 328 -36.89 -4.59 5.70
N ALA A 329 -37.25 -3.31 5.71
CA ALA A 329 -38.62 -2.87 5.99
C ALA A 329 -39.61 -3.37 4.92
N GLU A 330 -39.19 -3.40 3.66
CA GLU A 330 -40.01 -3.93 2.56
C GLU A 330 -40.27 -5.43 2.68
N TYR A 331 -39.26 -6.20 3.11
CA TYR A 331 -39.38 -7.64 3.33
C TYR A 331 -40.44 -8.00 4.38
N ASN A 332 -40.61 -7.18 5.43
CA ASN A 332 -41.51 -7.49 6.53
C ASN A 332 -42.90 -6.84 6.43
N ARG A 333 -43.08 -5.75 5.65
CA ARG A 333 -44.41 -5.20 5.39
C ARG A 333 -45.35 -6.20 4.71
N GLY A 334 -44.82 -7.13 3.92
CA GLY A 334 -45.61 -8.24 3.36
C GLY A 334 -46.11 -9.25 4.40
N ASN A 335 -45.44 -9.37 5.56
CA ASN A 335 -45.74 -10.38 6.58
C ASN A 335 -46.49 -9.83 7.81
N ILE A 336 -46.47 -8.52 8.06
CA ILE A 336 -46.96 -7.91 9.32
C ILE A 336 -48.33 -7.21 9.18
N GLN A 337 -48.94 -7.18 7.98
CA GLN A 337 -50.30 -6.62 7.79
C GLN A 337 -51.41 -7.29 8.64
N SER A 338 -51.10 -8.35 9.39
CA SER A 338 -52.01 -9.00 10.34
C SER A 338 -52.02 -8.43 11.76
N ILE A 339 -51.25 -7.37 12.08
CA ILE A 339 -51.34 -6.73 13.41
C ILE A 339 -52.41 -5.63 13.37
N PRO A 340 -53.55 -5.79 14.09
CA PRO A 340 -54.60 -4.78 14.12
C PRO A 340 -54.05 -3.47 14.68
N LYS A 341 -54.37 -2.35 14.01
CA LYS A 341 -54.01 -1.00 14.45
C LYS A 341 -54.61 -0.66 15.81
#